data_AF-A0A944BFR1-F1
#
_entry.id   AF-A0A944BFR1-F1
#
_cell.length_a   1.000
_cell.length_b   1.000
_cell.length_c   1.000
_cell.angle_alpha   90.00
_cell.angle_beta   90.00
_cell.angle_gamma   90.00
#
_symmetry.space_group_name_H-M   'P 1'
#
loop_
_entity.id
_entity.type
_entity.pdbx_description
1 polymer ?
#
loop_
_entity_poly.entity_id
_entity_poly.type
_entity_poly.pdbx_seq_one_letter_code
_entity_poly.pdbx_strand_id
1 'polypeptide(L)'
;MNSRIPPITLNLIIINVIFWLVEVIIPSKFGIDIVELLGLHYWLSEKFHFYQLITNMFLHDPSGLSHLIFNMFGLFMFGSEVEQMWGGKKFLFFYFFTGIGASIIQELSWMIDTHSLVTAFNTAIAEGNGTALLPFEHMFTGGGSISNATLSNIINLKAQFL
;
A
#
# COMPACT_ATOMS: atom_id res chain seq x y z
N MET A 1 6.49 40.51 -1.59
CA MET A 1 7.10 39.16 -1.57
C MET A 1 6.51 38.41 -2.74
N ASN A 2 7.33 37.85 -3.65
CA ASN A 2 6.80 36.97 -4.69
C ASN A 2 6.31 35.69 -4.00
N SER A 3 5.02 35.57 -3.74
CA SER A 3 4.38 34.36 -3.23
C SER A 3 4.40 33.28 -4.31
N ARG A 4 5.59 32.73 -4.56
CA ARG A 4 5.77 31.57 -5.41
C ARG A 4 5.73 30.35 -4.50
N ILE A 5 4.89 29.39 -4.87
CA ILE A 5 4.87 28.07 -4.22
C ILE A 5 6.31 27.54 -4.20
N PRO A 6 6.82 27.06 -3.06
CA PRO A 6 8.15 26.50 -2.96
C PRO A 6 8.35 25.38 -4.00
N PRO A 7 9.52 25.35 -4.67
CA PRO A 7 9.70 24.54 -5.88
C PRO A 7 9.62 23.03 -5.61
N ILE A 8 10.11 22.53 -4.48
CA ILE A 8 10.06 21.10 -4.18
C ILE A 8 8.63 20.66 -3.88
N THR A 9 7.89 21.45 -3.11
CA THR A 9 6.48 21.22 -2.81
C THR A 9 5.66 21.15 -4.08
N LEU A 10 5.85 22.10 -5.00
CA LEU A 10 5.17 22.09 -6.30
C LEU A 10 5.54 20.86 -7.13
N ASN A 11 6.83 20.48 -7.17
CA ASN A 11 7.27 19.30 -7.90
C ASN A 11 6.65 18.02 -7.35
N LEU A 12 6.59 17.86 -6.03
CA LEU A 12 5.96 16.72 -5.39
C LEU A 12 4.46 16.66 -5.72
N ILE A 13 3.76 17.80 -5.70
CA ILE A 13 2.34 17.85 -6.11
C ILE A 13 2.18 17.39 -7.57
N ILE A 14 2.99 17.92 -8.48
CA ILE A 14 2.94 17.54 -9.90
C ILE A 14 3.19 16.04 -10.08
N ILE A 15 4.19 15.49 -9.39
CA ILE A 15 4.52 14.06 -9.45
C ILE A 15 3.32 13.22 -9.00
N ASN A 16 2.72 13.54 -7.85
CA ASN A 16 1.54 12.81 -7.33
C ASN A 16 0.35 12.86 -8.30
N VAL A 17 0.08 14.02 -8.91
CA VAL A 17 -0.98 14.15 -9.92
C VAL A 17 -0.68 13.31 -11.16
N ILE A 18 0.58 13.24 -11.60
CA ILE A 18 0.99 12.40 -12.73
C ILE A 18 0.80 10.91 -12.38
N PHE A 19 1.22 10.46 -11.20
CA PHE A 19 1.00 9.09 -10.75
C PHE A 19 -0.48 8.73 -10.72
N TRP A 20 -1.33 9.61 -10.18
CA TRP A 20 -2.77 9.38 -10.18
C TRP A 20 -3.37 9.28 -11.59
N LEU A 21 -2.91 10.11 -12.54
CA LEU A 21 -3.34 9.98 -13.94
C LEU A 21 -2.90 8.64 -14.55
N VAL A 22 -1.70 8.16 -14.21
CA VAL A 22 -1.21 6.83 -14.62
C VAL A 22 -2.09 5.72 -14.02
N GLU A 23 -2.46 5.83 -12.75
CA GLU A 23 -3.35 4.88 -12.05
C GLU A 23 -4.75 4.83 -12.68
N VAL A 24 -5.28 5.94 -13.19
CA VAL A 24 -6.61 5.97 -13.84
C VAL A 24 -6.56 5.48 -15.30
N ILE A 25 -5.52 5.86 -16.04
CA ILE A 25 -5.46 5.64 -17.50
C ILE A 25 -4.92 4.26 -17.84
N ILE A 26 -3.83 3.81 -17.20
CA ILE A 26 -3.10 2.61 -17.62
C ILE A 26 -3.93 1.33 -17.44
N PRO A 27 -4.62 1.08 -16.32
CA PRO A 27 -5.44 -0.12 -16.17
C PRO A 27 -6.52 -0.22 -17.26
N SER A 28 -7.20 0.89 -17.54
CA SER A 28 -8.26 0.95 -18.55
C SER A 28 -7.77 0.77 -20.00
N LYS A 29 -6.51 1.12 -20.29
CA LYS A 29 -5.95 1.11 -21.65
C LYS A 29 -5.09 -0.12 -21.94
N PHE A 30 -4.39 -0.63 -20.95
CA PHE A 30 -3.38 -1.68 -21.12
C PHE A 30 -3.64 -2.90 -20.23
N GLY A 31 -4.63 -2.87 -19.33
CA GLY A 31 -4.94 -3.98 -18.42
C GLY A 31 -3.88 -4.21 -17.36
N ILE A 32 -3.01 -3.23 -17.09
CA ILE A 32 -1.96 -3.30 -16.08
C ILE A 32 -2.45 -2.56 -14.84
N ASP A 33 -2.58 -3.27 -13.73
CA ASP A 33 -2.94 -2.67 -12.44
C ASP A 33 -1.70 -2.00 -11.81
N ILE A 34 -1.72 -0.67 -11.81
CA ILE A 34 -0.64 0.14 -11.26
C ILE A 34 -0.59 0.07 -9.73
N VAL A 35 -1.75 -0.06 -9.09
CA VAL A 35 -1.86 -0.16 -7.63
C VAL A 35 -1.30 -1.50 -7.17
N GLU A 36 -1.59 -2.58 -7.90
CA GLU A 36 -0.98 -3.90 -7.66
C GLU A 36 0.55 -3.88 -7.87
N LEU A 37 1.04 -3.16 -8.89
CA LEU A 37 2.47 -3.13 -9.17
C LEU A 37 3.26 -2.30 -8.15
N LEU A 38 2.78 -1.09 -7.86
CA LEU A 38 3.54 -0.06 -7.13
C LEU A 38 3.08 0.11 -5.67
N GLY A 39 1.93 -0.46 -5.31
CA GLY A 39 1.36 -0.40 -3.97
C GLY A 39 2.11 -1.29 -2.99
N LEU A 40 2.07 -0.91 -1.72
CA LEU A 40 2.73 -1.67 -0.66
C LEU A 40 2.00 -2.99 -0.43
N HIS A 41 2.73 -4.09 -0.65
CA HIS A 41 2.27 -5.44 -0.30
C HIS A 41 2.95 -5.90 0.99
N TYR A 42 2.31 -6.82 1.70
CA TYR A 42 2.93 -7.40 2.88
C TYR A 42 4.19 -8.17 2.51
N TRP A 43 5.28 -8.01 3.26
CA TRP A 43 6.61 -8.58 2.98
C TRP A 43 6.68 -10.11 2.79
N LEU A 44 5.69 -10.88 3.29
CA LEU A 44 5.59 -12.33 3.06
C LEU A 44 4.77 -12.69 1.81
N SER A 45 4.20 -11.70 1.12
CA SER A 45 3.54 -11.86 -0.16
C SER A 45 4.54 -12.13 -1.27
N GLU A 46 4.15 -12.93 -2.25
CA GLU A 46 4.92 -13.12 -3.49
C GLU A 46 4.96 -11.84 -4.35
N LYS A 47 4.03 -10.90 -4.12
CA LYS A 47 3.94 -9.61 -4.83
C LYS A 47 4.77 -8.50 -4.20
N PHE A 48 5.44 -8.78 -3.09
CA PHE A 48 6.24 -7.76 -2.41
C PHE A 48 7.52 -7.44 -3.17
N HIS A 49 7.79 -6.14 -3.28
CA HIS A 49 9.03 -5.63 -3.82
C HIS A 49 9.54 -4.45 -3.01
N PHE A 50 10.86 -4.38 -2.78
CA PHE A 50 11.47 -3.32 -1.96
C PHE A 50 11.23 -1.90 -2.46
N TYR A 51 11.02 -1.71 -3.77
CA TYR A 51 10.70 -0.38 -4.31
C TYR A 51 9.34 0.13 -3.84
N GLN A 52 8.43 -0.77 -3.43
CA GLN A 52 7.10 -0.43 -2.95
C GLN A 52 7.15 0.44 -1.70
N LEU A 53 8.20 0.34 -0.87
CA LEU A 53 8.43 1.21 0.30
C LEU A 53 8.54 2.71 -0.05
N ILE A 54 8.82 3.02 -1.31
CA ILE A 54 8.92 4.40 -1.81
C ILE A 54 7.76 4.70 -2.77
N THR A 55 7.44 3.77 -3.69
CA THR A 55 6.45 4.05 -4.73
C THR A 55 5.04 4.22 -4.17
N ASN A 56 4.70 3.53 -3.08
CA ASN A 56 3.40 3.70 -2.41
C ASN A 56 3.14 5.15 -1.98
N MET A 57 4.19 5.92 -1.68
CA MET A 57 4.07 7.31 -1.24
C MET A 57 3.46 8.25 -2.29
N PHE A 58 3.41 7.82 -3.55
CA PHE A 58 2.89 8.60 -4.68
C PHE A 58 1.55 8.11 -5.22
N LEU A 59 1.11 6.93 -4.77
CA LEU A 59 -0.13 6.34 -5.23
C LEU A 59 -1.33 6.90 -4.48
N HIS A 60 -2.43 7.04 -5.20
CA HIS A 60 -3.67 7.59 -4.69
C HIS A 60 -4.86 6.80 -5.22
N ASP A 61 -5.93 6.73 -4.43
CA ASP A 61 -7.13 6.00 -4.81
C ASP A 61 -7.66 6.44 -6.20
N PRO A 62 -7.60 5.57 -7.24
CA PRO A 62 -8.08 5.91 -8.56
C PRO A 62 -9.62 5.97 -8.64
N SER A 63 -10.32 5.41 -7.64
CA SER A 63 -11.78 5.43 -7.55
C SER A 63 -12.34 6.73 -6.98
N GLY A 64 -11.50 7.57 -6.34
CA GLY A 64 -11.94 8.76 -5.62
C GLY A 64 -10.95 9.93 -5.66
N LEU A 65 -11.36 11.05 -6.27
CA LEU A 65 -10.52 12.25 -6.38
C LEU A 65 -10.29 12.98 -5.04
N SER A 66 -11.17 12.78 -4.06
CA SER A 66 -11.09 13.45 -2.75
C SER A 66 -9.78 13.19 -2.03
N HIS A 67 -9.30 11.94 -2.04
CA HIS A 67 -8.06 11.55 -1.38
C HIS A 67 -6.87 12.33 -1.93
N LEU A 68 -6.73 12.38 -3.28
CA LEU A 68 -5.69 13.18 -3.94
C LEU A 68 -5.78 14.66 -3.57
N ILE A 69 -6.97 15.26 -3.63
CA ILE A 69 -7.15 16.69 -3.36
C ILE A 69 -6.72 17.02 -1.92
N PHE A 70 -7.16 16.24 -0.93
CA PHE A 70 -6.83 16.53 0.47
C PHE A 70 -5.34 16.32 0.78
N ASN A 71 -4.70 15.30 0.20
CA ASN A 71 -3.25 15.13 0.34
C ASN A 71 -2.48 16.27 -0.31
N MET A 72 -2.86 16.68 -1.52
CA MET A 72 -2.17 17.78 -2.22
C MET A 72 -2.41 19.12 -1.54
N PHE A 73 -3.60 19.33 -0.96
CA PHE A 73 -3.89 20.49 -0.12
C PHE A 73 -3.05 20.49 1.15
N GLY A 74 -2.93 19.35 1.84
CA GLY A 74 -2.07 19.20 3.02
C GLY A 74 -0.59 19.43 2.69
N LEU A 75 -0.10 18.82 1.61
CA LEU A 75 1.26 19.01 1.12
C LEU A 75 1.53 20.47 0.73
N PHE A 76 0.57 21.12 0.08
CA PHE A 76 0.67 22.54 -0.24
C PHE A 76 0.73 23.41 1.03
N MET A 77 -0.20 23.22 1.97
CA MET A 77 -0.28 24.04 3.18
C MET A 77 0.91 23.82 4.12
N PHE A 78 1.21 22.56 4.46
CA PHE A 78 2.24 22.24 5.45
C PHE A 78 3.62 22.07 4.81
N GLY A 79 3.71 21.45 3.63
CA GLY A 79 4.96 21.26 2.92
C GLY A 79 5.60 22.58 2.51
N SER A 80 4.80 23.54 2.03
CA SER A 80 5.32 24.87 1.67
C SER A 80 5.95 25.60 2.87
N GLU A 81 5.33 25.53 4.05
CA GLU A 81 5.87 26.15 5.26
C GLU A 81 7.17 25.47 5.70
N VAL A 82 7.20 24.13 5.74
CA VAL A 82 8.40 23.38 6.11
C VAL A 82 9.55 23.61 5.12
N GLU A 83 9.26 23.64 3.81
CA GLU A 83 10.27 23.92 2.78
C GLU A 83 10.86 25.33 2.92
N GLN A 84 10.02 26.34 3.20
CA GLN A 84 10.48 27.71 3.41
C GLN A 84 11.35 27.83 4.67
N MET A 85 10.97 27.14 5.76
CA MET A 85 11.70 27.20 7.03
C MET A 85 13.03 26.45 6.98
N TRP A 86 13.07 25.26 6.37
CA TRP A 86 14.24 24.36 6.44
C TRP A 86 15.08 24.36 5.16
N GLY A 87 14.53 24.85 4.05
CA GLY A 87 15.09 24.75 2.72
C GLY A 87 14.77 23.41 2.04
N GLY A 88 14.68 23.43 0.71
CA GLY A 88 14.22 22.29 -0.10
C GLY A 88 14.95 20.96 0.13
N LYS A 89 16.27 20.97 0.37
CA LYS A 89 17.02 19.73 0.60
C LYS A 89 16.62 19.02 1.89
N LYS A 90 16.42 19.77 2.98
CA LYS A 90 16.04 19.21 4.28
C LYS A 90 14.58 18.77 4.27
N PHE A 91 13.71 19.55 3.62
CA PHE A 91 12.33 19.17 3.39
C PHE A 91 12.21 17.87 2.58
N LEU A 92 12.96 17.74 1.48
CA LEU A 92 12.94 16.53 0.66
C LEU A 92 13.43 15.29 1.42
N PHE A 93 14.52 15.44 2.19
CA PHE A 93 14.98 14.37 3.08
C PHE A 93 13.89 13.99 4.10
N PHE A 94 13.28 14.99 4.74
CA PHE A 94 12.20 14.76 5.70
C PHE A 94 11.02 14.03 5.05
N TYR A 95 10.59 14.44 3.85
CA TYR A 95 9.50 13.82 3.10
C TYR A 95 9.74 12.33 2.84
N PHE A 96 10.92 11.96 2.33
CA PHE A 96 11.26 10.55 2.09
C PHE A 96 11.49 9.77 3.38
N PHE A 97 12.14 10.38 4.37
CA PHE A 97 12.40 9.72 5.64
C PHE A 97 11.11 9.34 6.36
N THR A 98 10.13 10.25 6.41
CA THR A 98 8.84 9.97 7.05
C THR A 98 7.97 9.04 6.22
N GLY A 99 7.96 9.14 4.89
CA GLY A 99 7.17 8.24 4.04
C GLY A 99 7.68 6.79 4.04
N ILE A 100 9.01 6.60 3.95
CA ILE A 100 9.61 5.27 4.09
C ILE A 100 9.38 4.74 5.51
N GLY A 101 9.54 5.60 6.53
CA GLY A 101 9.25 5.25 7.92
C GLY A 101 7.80 4.80 8.13
N ALA A 102 6.83 5.50 7.54
CA ALA A 102 5.42 5.12 7.58
C ALA A 102 5.18 3.76 6.90
N SER A 103 5.82 3.51 5.77
CA SER A 103 5.73 2.23 5.05
C SER A 103 6.28 1.07 5.89
N ILE A 104 7.41 1.27 6.57
CA ILE A 104 7.98 0.25 7.47
C ILE A 104 7.07 0.01 8.69
N ILE A 105 6.52 1.07 9.28
CA ILE A 105 5.58 0.94 10.39
C ILE A 105 4.31 0.21 9.95
N GLN A 106 3.83 0.47 8.73
CA GLN A 106 2.69 -0.25 8.14
C GLN A 106 2.99 -1.76 8.01
N GLU A 107 4.17 -2.14 7.50
CA GLU A 107 4.60 -3.55 7.44
C GLU A 107 4.65 -4.20 8.82
N LEU A 108 5.15 -3.48 9.83
CA LEU A 108 5.18 -3.97 11.21
C LEU A 108 3.77 -4.15 11.79
N SER A 109 2.83 -3.25 11.48
CA SER A 109 1.43 -3.39 11.87
C SER A 109 0.81 -4.64 11.25
N TRP A 110 0.95 -4.80 9.93
CA TRP A 110 0.47 -5.99 9.24
C TRP A 110 1.13 -7.26 9.75
N MET A 111 2.40 -7.22 10.16
CA MET A 111 3.06 -8.38 10.77
C MET A 111 2.38 -8.80 12.07
N ILE A 112 1.95 -7.86 12.90
CA ILE A 112 1.24 -8.15 14.14
C ILE A 112 -0.16 -8.67 13.83
N ASP A 113 -0.89 -7.98 12.95
CA ASP A 113 -2.30 -8.29 12.65
C ASP A 113 -2.46 -9.63 11.91
N THR A 114 -1.53 -9.97 11.01
CA THR A 114 -1.60 -11.20 10.20
C THR A 114 -0.93 -12.41 10.84
N HIS A 115 -0.20 -12.25 11.96
CA HIS A 115 0.58 -13.35 12.55
C HIS A 115 -0.28 -14.60 12.82
N SER A 116 -1.43 -14.44 13.49
CA SER A 116 -2.30 -15.56 13.83
C SER A 116 -2.89 -16.23 12.59
N LEU A 117 -3.24 -15.44 11.57
CA LEU A 117 -3.76 -15.94 10.30
C LEU A 117 -2.69 -16.71 9.50
N VAL A 118 -1.48 -16.16 9.39
CA VAL A 118 -0.33 -16.83 8.74
C VAL A 118 -0.01 -18.15 9.41
N THR A 119 -0.09 -18.19 10.75
CA THR A 119 0.16 -19.42 11.53
C THR A 119 -0.91 -20.46 11.23
N ALA A 120 -2.19 -20.07 11.23
CA ALA A 120 -3.30 -20.95 10.87
C ALA A 120 -3.15 -21.51 9.45
N PHE A 121 -2.74 -20.69 8.48
CA PHE A 121 -2.46 -21.15 7.12
C PHE A 121 -1.30 -22.15 7.07
N ASN A 122 -0.21 -21.90 7.79
CA ASN A 122 0.94 -22.81 7.82
C ASN A 122 0.57 -24.16 8.45
N THR A 123 -0.24 -24.16 9.52
CA THR A 123 -0.77 -25.39 10.14
C THR A 123 -1.71 -26.13 9.18
N ALA A 124 -2.65 -25.43 8.54
CA ALA A 124 -3.58 -26.02 7.58
C ALA A 124 -2.86 -26.67 6.39
N ILE A 125 -1.78 -26.06 5.91
CA ILE A 125 -0.90 -26.61 4.86
C ILE A 125 -0.17 -27.86 5.36
N ALA A 126 0.37 -27.83 6.57
CA ALA A 126 1.11 -28.96 7.15
C ALA A 126 0.22 -30.18 7.42
N GLU A 127 -1.02 -29.95 7.86
CA GLU A 127 -1.99 -31.00 8.16
C GLU A 127 -2.82 -31.43 6.93
N GLY A 128 -2.72 -30.69 5.83
CA GLY A 128 -3.44 -30.95 4.59
C GLY A 128 -4.96 -30.77 4.69
N ASN A 129 -5.45 -30.04 5.69
CA ASN A 129 -6.86 -29.78 5.93
C ASN A 129 -7.09 -28.35 6.46
N GLY A 130 -8.29 -27.79 6.30
CA GLY A 130 -8.56 -26.40 6.67
C GLY A 130 -9.06 -26.16 8.10
N THR A 131 -8.95 -27.14 9.01
CA THR A 131 -9.51 -27.01 10.38
C THR A 131 -8.89 -25.85 11.16
N ALA A 132 -7.59 -25.61 11.00
CA ALA A 132 -6.88 -24.49 11.63
C ALA A 132 -7.39 -23.10 11.19
N LEU A 133 -8.09 -23.01 10.04
CA LEU A 133 -8.63 -21.77 9.50
C LEU A 133 -10.07 -21.46 9.95
N LEU A 134 -10.74 -22.39 10.65
CA LEU A 134 -12.11 -22.19 11.13
C LEU A 134 -12.30 -20.92 12.00
N PRO A 135 -11.37 -20.55 12.91
CA PRO A 135 -11.49 -19.29 13.66
C PRO A 135 -11.53 -18.04 12.76
N PHE A 136 -10.95 -18.15 11.56
CA PHE A 136 -10.87 -17.08 10.56
C PHE A 136 -11.92 -17.23 9.45
N GLU A 137 -12.88 -18.15 9.58
CA GLU A 137 -13.88 -18.43 8.53
C GLU A 137 -14.61 -17.17 8.05
N HIS A 138 -14.91 -16.26 8.98
CA HIS A 138 -15.56 -14.98 8.72
C HIS A 138 -14.75 -14.04 7.79
N MET A 139 -13.44 -14.22 7.67
CA MET A 139 -12.59 -13.43 6.79
C MET A 139 -12.68 -13.87 5.33
N PHE A 140 -13.20 -15.08 5.07
CA PHE A 140 -13.28 -15.67 3.73
C PHE A 140 -14.70 -15.51 3.16
N THR A 141 -14.85 -14.62 2.18
CA THR A 141 -16.14 -14.41 1.50
C THR A 141 -16.39 -15.52 0.48
N GLY A 142 -17.19 -16.54 0.83
CA GLY A 142 -17.48 -17.60 -0.14
C GLY A 142 -18.24 -18.84 0.29
N GLY A 143 -18.62 -19.02 1.56
CA GLY A 143 -19.57 -20.07 1.99
C GLY A 143 -19.21 -21.53 1.64
N GLY A 144 -17.97 -21.80 1.22
CA GLY A 144 -17.45 -23.16 1.06
C GLY A 144 -16.89 -23.63 2.38
N SER A 145 -17.26 -24.84 2.83
CA SER A 145 -16.75 -25.37 4.09
C SER A 145 -15.23 -25.51 4.02
N ILE A 146 -14.52 -24.62 4.72
CA ILE A 146 -13.05 -24.59 4.81
C ILE A 146 -12.52 -25.91 5.38
N SER A 147 -13.34 -26.62 6.16
CA SER A 147 -13.03 -27.94 6.70
C SER A 147 -12.62 -28.97 5.63
N ASN A 148 -13.16 -28.88 4.41
CA ASN A 148 -12.86 -29.78 3.29
C ASN A 148 -12.04 -29.11 2.17
N ALA A 149 -11.40 -27.98 2.46
CA ALA A 149 -10.54 -27.32 1.49
C ALA A 149 -9.34 -28.22 1.13
N THR A 150 -9.12 -28.46 -0.16
CA THR A 150 -7.92 -29.15 -0.63
C THR A 150 -6.68 -28.31 -0.37
N LEU A 151 -5.51 -28.95 -0.31
CA LEU A 151 -4.23 -28.25 -0.13
C LEU A 151 -4.03 -27.12 -1.17
N SER A 152 -4.41 -27.34 -2.43
CA SER A 152 -4.36 -26.32 -3.48
C SER A 152 -5.23 -25.10 -3.15
N ASN A 153 -6.42 -25.33 -2.59
CA ASN A 153 -7.32 -24.25 -2.22
C ASN A 153 -6.75 -23.45 -1.05
N ILE A 154 -6.14 -24.13 -0.07
CA ILE A 154 -5.51 -23.48 1.09
C ILE A 154 -4.31 -22.62 0.65
N ILE A 155 -3.47 -23.11 -0.26
CA ILE A 155 -2.33 -22.36 -0.79
C ILE A 155 -2.79 -21.14 -1.59
N ASN A 156 -3.76 -21.31 -2.49
CA ASN A 156 -4.31 -20.19 -3.26
C ASN A 156 -4.97 -19.15 -2.37
N LEU A 157 -5.67 -19.60 -1.32
CA LEU A 157 -6.30 -18.71 -0.35
C LEU A 157 -5.23 -17.94 0.43
N LYS A 158 -4.16 -18.60 0.88
CA LYS A 158 -3.03 -17.92 1.54
C LYS A 158 -2.45 -16.81 0.66
N ALA A 159 -2.27 -17.06 -0.64
CA ALA A 159 -1.73 -16.09 -1.59
C ALA A 159 -2.68 -14.90 -1.89
N GLN A 160 -3.97 -15.01 -1.57
CA GLN A 160 -4.92 -13.89 -1.69
C GLN A 160 -4.94 -12.99 -0.45
N PHE A 161 -4.57 -13.55 0.71
CA PHE A 161 -4.56 -12.83 1.99
C PHE A 161 -3.20 -12.24 2.35
N LEU A 162 -2.14 -12.63 1.64
CA LEU A 162 -0.78 -12.10 1.78
C LEU A 162 -0.39 -11.34 0.52
#